data_AF-A0A2E6F594-F1
#
_entry.id   AF-A0A2E6F594-F1
#
_cell.length_a   1.000
_cell.length_b   1.000
_cell.length_c   1.000
_cell.angle_alpha   90.00
_cell.angle_beta   90.00
_cell.angle_gamma   90.00
#
_symmetry.space_group_name_H-M   'P 1'
#
loop_
_entity.id
_entity.type
_entity.pdbx_description
1 polymer ?
#
loop_
_entity_poly.entity_id
_entity_poly.type
_entity_poly.pdbx_seq_one_letter_code
_entity_poly.pdbx_strand_id
1 'polypeptide(L)'
;MKNISLNFFKIEPGNVFLGRDNGGLYFAAERPRHKVDIKYNFEITKNCITEEEWNEVFKENEVVPNYNQFNQKNIEEFFEIINRENKDFKFRLPSESEWELAKSQLNDLTVIPNKHGELIADQPHVSYWGAPCNGSPWLENNSKSAGFGMQCTKSGKSTKRKSITPGISLHKSHKRNIKFRIVKLPKSHIDSSKRHLPSEFDRFEILKREIIIAILIGIIPSFIWAYFNASPGYIVTGFGNLIMGGVFFSLFTGLIFRPRHSTLEVTENKIISISPYRKQIKTIISFEDEHP
;
A
#
# COMPACT_ATOMS: atom_id res chain seq x y z
N MET A 1 27.49 24.03 4.17
CA MET A 1 26.78 22.75 4.33
C MET A 1 27.55 21.94 5.34
N LYS A 2 26.93 21.45 6.44
CA LYS A 2 27.48 20.25 7.08
C LYS A 2 27.50 19.19 5.99
N ASN A 3 28.68 18.84 5.50
CA ASN A 3 28.83 17.89 4.40
C ASN A 3 28.59 16.48 4.95
N ILE A 4 27.31 16.16 5.24
CA ILE A 4 26.92 14.78 5.43
C ILE A 4 27.13 14.12 4.07
N SER A 5 28.19 13.31 3.96
CA SER A 5 28.57 12.63 2.74
C SER A 5 27.60 11.45 2.48
N LEU A 6 26.34 11.77 2.20
CA LEU A 6 25.31 10.78 1.87
C LEU A 6 25.53 10.24 0.45
N ASN A 7 25.56 8.92 0.32
CA ASN A 7 25.67 8.26 -0.98
C ASN A 7 24.29 8.09 -1.61
N PHE A 8 23.94 9.02 -2.50
CA PHE A 8 22.70 9.00 -3.25
C PHE A 8 22.80 8.14 -4.51
N PHE A 9 21.65 7.59 -4.91
CA PHE A 9 21.44 6.93 -6.18
C PHE A 9 20.28 7.61 -6.91
N LYS A 10 20.49 7.96 -8.17
CA LYS A 10 19.48 8.60 -9.01
C LYS A 10 18.47 7.54 -9.48
N ILE A 11 17.19 7.81 -9.26
CA ILE A 11 16.07 7.01 -9.70
C ILE A 11 15.41 7.70 -10.90
N GLU A 12 15.34 6.98 -12.01
CA GLU A 12 14.68 7.46 -13.22
C GLU A 12 13.16 7.31 -13.10
N PRO A 13 12.38 8.18 -13.78
CA PRO A 13 10.92 8.04 -13.86
C PRO A 13 10.48 6.65 -14.28
N GLY A 14 9.38 6.17 -13.73
CA GLY A 14 8.92 4.82 -13.96
C GLY A 14 7.55 4.58 -13.35
N ASN A 15 7.18 3.30 -13.23
CA ASN A 15 5.91 2.92 -12.64
C ASN A 15 6.07 1.69 -11.76
N VAL A 16 5.16 1.58 -10.78
CA VAL A 16 5.07 0.44 -9.87
C VAL A 16 3.62 0.03 -9.67
N PHE A 17 3.41 -1.21 -9.28
CA PHE A 17 2.09 -1.70 -8.88
C PHE A 17 2.05 -1.87 -7.36
N LEU A 18 1.12 -1.18 -6.70
CA LEU A 18 0.85 -1.32 -5.28
C LEU A 18 -0.47 -2.05 -5.04
N GLY A 19 -0.67 -2.57 -3.83
CA GLY A 19 -1.85 -3.35 -3.45
C GLY A 19 -1.94 -4.74 -4.08
N ARG A 20 -3.08 -5.41 -3.89
CA ARG A 20 -3.38 -6.77 -4.33
C ARG A 20 -4.67 -6.88 -5.11
N ASP A 21 -4.71 -7.87 -5.99
CA ASP A 21 -5.88 -8.25 -6.78
C ASP A 21 -6.58 -9.51 -6.25
N ASN A 22 -6.09 -10.09 -5.14
CA ASN A 22 -6.68 -11.27 -4.53
C ASN A 22 -8.15 -11.04 -4.15
N GLY A 23 -9.03 -11.97 -4.54
CA GLY A 23 -10.46 -11.89 -4.25
C GLY A 23 -10.86 -12.16 -2.81
N GLY A 24 -10.12 -13.03 -2.12
CA GLY A 24 -10.46 -13.48 -0.78
C GLY A 24 -10.55 -12.32 0.21
N LEU A 25 -11.51 -12.39 1.14
CA LEU A 25 -11.78 -11.31 2.09
C LEU A 25 -10.57 -11.03 2.99
N TYR A 26 -9.72 -12.03 3.24
CA TYR A 26 -8.46 -11.86 3.98
C TYR A 26 -7.58 -10.72 3.44
N PHE A 27 -7.61 -10.46 2.13
CA PHE A 27 -6.82 -9.42 1.47
C PHE A 27 -7.60 -8.11 1.26
N ALA A 28 -8.71 -7.89 1.98
CA ALA A 28 -9.54 -6.68 1.85
C ALA A 28 -8.78 -5.38 2.03
N ALA A 29 -7.96 -5.28 3.07
CA ALA A 29 -7.20 -4.08 3.37
C ALA A 29 -6.06 -3.80 2.39
N GLU A 30 -5.67 -4.77 1.57
CA GLU A 30 -4.60 -4.61 0.58
C GLU A 30 -5.15 -4.30 -0.83
N ARG A 31 -6.47 -4.14 -0.99
CA ARG A 31 -7.12 -3.83 -2.28
C ARG A 31 -7.37 -2.31 -2.45
N PRO A 32 -7.43 -1.82 -3.70
CA PRO A 32 -7.20 -2.52 -4.95
C PRO A 32 -5.73 -2.54 -5.35
N ARG A 33 -5.35 -3.49 -6.22
CA ARG A 33 -4.09 -3.39 -6.96
C ARG A 33 -4.19 -2.25 -7.96
N HIS A 34 -3.21 -1.36 -7.96
CA HIS A 34 -3.21 -0.21 -8.84
C HIS A 34 -1.81 0.16 -9.30
N LYS A 35 -1.73 0.81 -10.46
CA LYS A 35 -0.49 1.35 -11.03
C LYS A 35 -0.27 2.77 -10.53
N VAL A 36 0.95 3.06 -10.09
CA VAL A 36 1.43 4.39 -9.73
C VAL A 36 2.48 4.81 -10.74
N ASP A 37 2.26 5.95 -11.40
CA ASP A 37 3.18 6.51 -12.39
C ASP A 37 3.99 7.66 -11.75
N ILE A 38 5.30 7.44 -11.57
CA ILE A 38 6.23 8.42 -11.02
C ILE A 38 6.92 9.12 -12.19
N LYS A 39 6.52 10.36 -12.46
CA LYS A 39 6.95 11.14 -13.64
C LYS A 39 8.17 12.02 -13.41
N TYR A 40 8.75 12.01 -12.21
CA TYR A 40 9.86 12.85 -11.83
C TYR A 40 11.08 12.01 -11.45
N ASN A 41 12.25 12.60 -11.65
CA ASN A 41 13.50 12.08 -11.13
C ASN A 41 13.60 12.39 -9.64
N PHE A 42 14.14 11.47 -8.87
CA PHE A 42 14.53 11.71 -7.49
C PHE A 42 15.80 10.94 -7.16
N GLU A 43 16.46 11.33 -6.07
CA GLU A 43 17.60 10.61 -5.54
C GLU A 43 17.20 9.93 -4.24
N ILE A 44 17.71 8.73 -3.97
CA ILE A 44 17.50 8.03 -2.69
C ILE A 44 18.83 7.52 -2.14
N THR A 45 18.99 7.51 -0.82
CA THR A 45 20.20 6.97 -0.20
C THR A 45 20.35 5.47 -0.49
N LYS A 46 21.56 5.05 -0.91
CA LYS A 46 21.88 3.64 -1.23
C LYS A 46 21.79 2.73 -0.01
N ASN A 47 22.10 3.24 1.18
CA ASN A 47 21.91 2.53 2.43
C ASN A 47 20.91 3.30 3.30
N CYS A 48 20.40 2.64 4.33
CA CYS A 48 19.73 3.36 5.40
C CYS A 48 20.73 4.31 6.08
N ILE A 49 20.21 5.42 6.59
CA ILE A 49 21.00 6.39 7.36
C ILE A 49 21.73 5.68 8.49
N THR A 50 23.01 5.94 8.71
CA THR A 50 23.82 5.31 9.78
C THR A 50 23.74 6.09 11.09
N GLU A 51 24.28 5.53 12.18
CA GLU A 51 24.34 6.22 13.47
C GLU A 51 25.29 7.43 13.42
N GLU A 52 26.37 7.33 12.64
CA GLU A 52 27.31 8.43 12.42
C GLU A 52 26.63 9.59 11.67
N GLU A 53 25.90 9.29 10.59
CA GLU A 53 25.14 10.28 9.83
C GLU A 53 24.04 10.93 10.68
N TRP A 54 23.38 10.15 11.55
CA TRP A 54 22.42 10.65 12.53
C TRP A 54 23.05 11.62 13.53
N ASN A 55 24.16 11.21 14.15
CA ASN A 55 24.86 12.01 15.14
C ASN A 55 25.41 13.31 14.53
N GLU A 56 25.86 13.28 13.27
CA GLU A 56 26.34 14.48 12.55
C GLU A 56 25.23 15.51 12.32
N VAL A 57 23.99 15.08 12.06
CA VAL A 57 22.83 15.98 11.94
C VAL A 57 22.54 16.67 13.27
N PHE A 58 22.56 15.90 14.36
CA PHE A 58 22.23 16.36 15.70
C PHE A 58 23.40 16.94 16.50
N LYS A 59 24.58 17.12 15.90
CA LYS A 59 25.82 17.48 16.63
C LYS A 59 25.76 18.81 17.40
N GLU A 60 24.87 19.71 17.00
CA GLU A 60 24.66 21.03 17.64
C GLU A 60 23.54 21.01 18.69
N ASN A 61 22.80 19.91 18.80
CA ASN A 61 21.77 19.76 19.81
C ASN A 61 22.40 19.43 21.17
N GLU A 62 21.84 19.99 22.25
CA GLU A 62 22.27 19.70 23.63
C GLU A 62 22.18 18.21 23.96
N VAL A 63 21.18 17.53 23.39
CA VAL A 63 20.94 16.10 23.57
C VAL A 63 20.71 15.47 22.20
N VAL A 64 21.59 14.55 21.81
CA VAL A 64 21.44 13.73 20.60
C VAL A 64 20.44 12.62 20.89
N PRO A 65 19.32 12.50 20.14
CA PRO A 65 18.37 11.42 20.37
C PRO A 65 18.96 10.05 20.00
N ASN A 66 18.52 8.99 20.68
CA ASN A 66 19.04 7.64 20.45
C ASN A 66 18.63 7.10 19.06
N TYR A 67 19.61 6.91 18.18
CA TYR A 67 19.41 6.42 16.81
C TYR A 67 18.75 5.03 16.70
N ASN A 68 18.81 4.20 17.74
CA ASN A 68 18.16 2.89 17.76
C ASN A 68 16.76 2.92 18.41
N GLN A 69 16.33 4.06 18.95
CA GLN A 69 15.05 4.23 19.65
C GLN A 69 14.36 5.57 19.35
N PHE A 70 14.64 6.17 18.18
CA PHE A 70 14.04 7.43 17.80
C PHE A 70 12.53 7.29 17.56
N ASN A 71 11.79 8.36 17.83
CA ASN A 71 10.35 8.45 17.56
C ASN A 71 10.06 9.38 16.37
N GLN A 72 8.78 9.62 16.09
CA GLN A 72 8.37 10.50 14.99
C GLN A 72 8.89 11.94 15.16
N LYS A 73 8.82 12.52 16.36
CA LYS A 73 9.32 13.88 16.62
C LYS A 73 10.81 14.00 16.28
N ASN A 74 11.61 12.97 16.62
CA ASN A 74 13.02 12.96 16.27
C ASN A 74 13.25 12.92 14.75
N ILE A 75 12.40 12.20 14.00
CA ILE A 75 12.46 12.16 12.53
C ILE A 75 12.07 13.49 11.92
N GLU A 76 11.02 14.13 12.43
CA GLU A 76 10.59 15.47 12.01
C GLU A 76 11.73 16.48 12.24
N GLU A 77 12.32 16.49 13.43
CA GLU A 77 13.45 17.36 13.78
C GLU A 77 14.68 17.10 12.89
N PHE A 78 15.01 15.82 12.63
CA PHE A 78 16.09 15.43 11.73
C PHE A 78 15.90 16.04 10.33
N PHE A 79 14.70 15.95 9.75
CA PHE A 79 14.41 16.54 8.45
C PHE A 79 14.32 18.06 8.49
N GLU A 80 13.86 18.67 9.58
CA GLU A 80 13.89 20.13 9.74
C GLU A 80 15.31 20.67 9.71
N ILE A 81 16.25 20.05 10.43
CA ILE A 81 17.66 20.45 10.45
C ILE A 81 18.26 20.35 9.04
N ILE A 82 18.14 19.19 8.39
CA ILE A 82 18.68 18.99 7.04
C ILE A 82 18.07 19.97 6.04
N ASN A 83 16.74 20.16 6.06
CA ASN A 83 16.07 21.04 5.10
C ASN A 83 16.34 22.53 5.34
N ARG A 84 16.57 22.95 6.59
CA ARG A 84 16.90 24.33 6.94
C ARG A 84 18.26 24.73 6.35
N GLU A 85 19.22 23.81 6.37
CA GLU A 85 20.57 24.05 5.85
C GLU A 85 20.66 23.97 4.31
N ASN A 86 19.67 23.35 3.65
CA ASN A 86 19.67 23.10 2.22
C ASN A 86 18.76 24.08 1.45
N LYS A 87 19.36 24.84 0.53
CA LYS A 87 18.65 25.84 -0.29
C LYS A 87 18.01 25.24 -1.54
N ASP A 88 18.68 24.29 -2.20
CA ASP A 88 18.29 23.82 -3.53
C ASP A 88 17.44 22.55 -3.50
N PHE A 89 17.57 21.76 -2.43
CA PHE A 89 16.94 20.45 -2.28
C PHE A 89 16.05 20.37 -1.05
N LYS A 90 15.04 19.50 -1.16
CA LYS A 90 14.18 19.03 -0.07
C LYS A 90 14.47 17.56 0.18
N PHE A 91 14.53 17.20 1.44
CA PHE A 91 14.77 15.86 1.95
C PHE A 91 13.56 15.38 2.75
N ARG A 92 13.11 14.15 2.51
CA ARG A 92 12.04 13.50 3.28
C ARG A 92 12.20 11.98 3.27
N LEU A 93 11.37 11.27 4.01
CA LEU A 93 11.20 9.83 3.83
C LEU A 93 10.66 9.53 2.43
N PRO A 94 11.03 8.39 1.82
CA PRO A 94 10.41 7.92 0.58
C PRO A 94 8.93 7.60 0.81
N SER A 95 8.09 7.86 -0.18
CA SER A 95 6.76 7.24 -0.25
C SER A 95 6.88 5.74 -0.52
N GLU A 96 5.81 4.97 -0.29
CA GLU A 96 5.74 3.55 -0.59
C GLU A 96 6.08 3.29 -2.07
N SER A 97 5.51 4.10 -2.96
CA SER A 97 5.73 3.98 -4.40
C SER A 97 7.15 4.34 -4.83
N GLU A 98 7.74 5.41 -4.28
CA GLU A 98 9.14 5.77 -4.52
C GLU A 98 10.07 4.68 -3.99
N TRP A 99 9.75 4.10 -2.84
CA TRP A 99 10.52 3.02 -2.23
C TRP A 99 10.49 1.75 -3.08
N GLU A 100 9.32 1.33 -3.57
CA GLU A 100 9.21 0.16 -4.46
C GLU A 100 9.89 0.43 -5.83
N LEU A 101 9.79 1.65 -6.36
CA LEU A 101 10.47 2.00 -7.61
C LEU A 101 11.99 1.97 -7.41
N ALA A 102 12.48 2.56 -6.33
CA ALA A 102 13.89 2.54 -5.97
C ALA A 102 14.41 1.10 -5.83
N LYS A 103 13.66 0.23 -5.14
CA LYS A 103 13.98 -1.19 -5.01
C LYS A 103 14.11 -1.89 -6.37
N SER A 104 13.22 -1.59 -7.32
CA SER A 104 13.28 -2.17 -8.67
C SER A 104 14.49 -1.72 -9.51
N GLN A 105 15.06 -0.55 -9.21
CA GLN A 105 16.19 0.01 -9.96
C GLN A 105 17.54 -0.23 -9.25
N LEU A 106 17.55 -0.30 -7.92
CA LEU A 106 18.74 -0.59 -7.10
C LEU A 106 19.15 -2.06 -7.18
N ASN A 107 18.24 -2.99 -7.49
CA ASN A 107 18.52 -4.42 -7.65
C ASN A 107 19.39 -4.99 -6.50
N ASP A 108 20.38 -5.84 -6.80
CA ASP A 108 21.27 -6.51 -5.84
C ASP A 108 22.37 -5.59 -5.27
N LEU A 109 22.39 -4.30 -5.63
CA LEU A 109 23.42 -3.37 -5.14
C LEU A 109 23.27 -3.10 -3.63
N THR A 110 22.07 -3.29 -3.08
CA THR A 110 21.74 -2.91 -1.70
C THR A 110 20.68 -3.84 -1.10
N VAL A 111 20.75 -4.09 0.20
CA VAL A 111 19.71 -4.87 0.90
C VAL A 111 18.51 -3.97 1.17
N ILE A 112 17.42 -4.21 0.46
CA ILE A 112 16.17 -3.46 0.61
C ILE A 112 14.97 -4.45 0.68
N PRO A 113 14.16 -4.46 1.75
CA PRO A 113 14.26 -3.64 2.95
C PRO A 113 15.38 -4.08 3.90
N ASN A 114 15.79 -3.17 4.78
CA ASN A 114 16.60 -3.49 5.95
C ASN A 114 15.96 -4.60 6.81
N LYS A 115 16.80 -5.46 7.42
CA LYS A 115 16.35 -6.55 8.32
C LYS A 115 15.52 -6.07 9.51
N HIS A 116 15.72 -4.84 9.96
CA HIS A 116 14.96 -4.22 11.06
C HIS A 116 13.72 -3.44 10.59
N GLY A 117 13.46 -3.41 9.29
CA GLY A 117 12.42 -2.59 8.68
C GLY A 117 12.89 -1.17 8.37
N GLU A 118 12.19 -0.53 7.45
CA GLU A 118 12.43 0.82 6.97
C GLU A 118 11.19 1.69 7.13
N LEU A 119 11.33 2.90 7.66
CA LEU A 119 10.25 3.89 7.68
C LEU A 119 10.01 4.47 6.30
N ILE A 120 8.74 4.71 6.00
CA ILE A 120 8.28 5.41 4.80
C ILE A 120 7.38 6.59 5.21
N ALA A 121 7.18 7.53 4.29
CA ALA A 121 6.43 8.76 4.52
C ALA A 121 4.91 8.51 4.66
N ASP A 122 4.39 7.44 4.06
CA ASP A 122 2.96 7.15 4.04
C ASP A 122 2.40 6.86 5.42
N GLN A 123 1.14 7.26 5.59
CA GLN A 123 0.37 7.04 6.79
C GLN A 123 -0.57 5.84 6.64
N PRO A 124 -0.96 5.21 7.75
CA PRO A 124 -1.89 4.09 7.75
C PRO A 124 -3.21 4.39 7.05
N HIS A 125 -3.64 3.46 6.20
CA HIS A 125 -4.94 3.48 5.54
C HIS A 125 -5.66 2.14 5.68
N VAL A 126 -6.99 2.16 5.62
CA VAL A 126 -7.83 0.95 5.74
C VAL A 126 -7.81 0.07 4.49
N SER A 127 -7.53 0.68 3.33
CA SER A 127 -7.42 0.03 2.02
C SER A 127 -6.68 0.96 1.06
N TYR A 128 -6.32 0.48 -0.13
CA TYR A 128 -5.76 1.34 -1.19
C TYR A 128 -6.81 2.14 -1.96
N TRP A 129 -8.10 2.03 -1.64
CA TRP A 129 -9.10 2.94 -2.20
C TRP A 129 -8.82 4.37 -1.71
N GLY A 130 -8.78 5.33 -2.63
CA GLY A 130 -8.32 6.70 -2.37
C GLY A 130 -6.80 6.92 -2.48
N ALA A 131 -6.00 5.93 -2.86
CA ALA A 131 -4.54 6.06 -2.91
C ALA A 131 -4.05 7.11 -3.93
N PRO A 132 -2.98 7.87 -3.63
CA PRO A 132 -2.32 8.74 -4.60
C PRO A 132 -1.64 7.92 -5.70
N CYS A 133 -1.78 8.35 -6.96
CA CYS A 133 -1.29 7.60 -8.13
C CYS A 133 -0.07 8.22 -8.82
N ASN A 134 0.60 9.19 -8.19
CA ASN A 134 1.66 10.01 -8.80
C ASN A 134 3.04 9.89 -8.15
N GLY A 135 3.21 9.06 -7.12
CA GLY A 135 4.45 8.96 -6.36
C GLY A 135 4.46 9.70 -5.02
N SER A 136 3.54 10.64 -4.80
CA SER A 136 3.52 11.43 -3.56
C SER A 136 3.15 10.58 -2.34
N PRO A 137 3.69 10.87 -1.15
CA PRO A 137 3.28 10.20 0.09
C PRO A 137 1.78 10.26 0.34
N TRP A 138 1.19 9.16 0.80
CA TRP A 138 -0.19 9.15 1.25
C TRP A 138 -0.30 9.66 2.69
N LEU A 139 -0.78 10.89 2.85
CA LEU A 139 -0.96 11.53 4.15
C LEU A 139 -2.45 11.55 4.54
N GLU A 140 -2.72 11.41 5.84
CA GLU A 140 -4.05 11.55 6.44
C GLU A 140 -4.29 13.03 6.79
N ASN A 141 -5.34 13.60 6.22
CA ASN A 141 -5.71 14.99 6.45
C ASN A 141 -6.64 15.16 7.65
N ASN A 142 -7.37 14.10 8.02
CA ASN A 142 -8.31 14.15 9.12
C ASN A 142 -7.61 13.87 10.44
N SER A 143 -7.47 14.90 11.29
CA SER A 143 -6.84 14.79 12.61
C SER A 143 -7.52 13.81 13.57
N LYS A 144 -8.78 13.42 13.30
CA LYS A 144 -9.54 12.45 14.09
C LYS A 144 -9.36 11.00 13.61
N SER A 145 -8.77 10.79 12.43
CA SER A 145 -8.51 9.45 11.92
C SER A 145 -7.48 8.73 12.79
N ALA A 146 -7.70 7.43 13.02
CA ALA A 146 -6.81 6.62 13.86
C ALA A 146 -5.35 6.57 13.33
N GLY A 147 -5.16 6.75 12.01
CA GLY A 147 -3.85 6.79 11.36
C GLY A 147 -3.16 8.17 11.36
N PHE A 148 -3.84 9.23 11.83
CA PHE A 148 -3.28 10.58 11.80
C PHE A 148 -2.04 10.69 12.68
N GLY A 149 -0.95 11.18 12.08
CA GLY A 149 0.33 11.28 12.78
C GLY A 149 0.92 9.91 13.14
N MET A 150 0.65 8.88 12.34
CA MET A 150 1.39 7.62 12.37
C MET A 150 2.25 7.48 11.12
N GLN A 151 3.31 6.67 11.18
CA GLN A 151 4.15 6.36 10.02
C GLN A 151 4.08 4.87 9.69
N CYS A 152 4.14 4.57 8.39
CA CYS A 152 4.21 3.20 7.90
C CYS A 152 5.65 2.69 7.86
N THR A 153 5.76 1.37 7.91
CA THR A 153 7.05 0.68 7.90
C THR A 153 7.04 -0.42 6.85
N LYS A 154 8.09 -0.47 6.03
CA LYS A 154 8.38 -1.57 5.11
C LYS A 154 9.30 -2.55 5.80
N SER A 155 8.83 -3.77 6.01
CA SER A 155 9.64 -4.84 6.61
C SER A 155 9.77 -6.02 5.66
N GLY A 156 10.92 -6.68 5.70
CA GLY A 156 11.12 -7.97 5.03
C GLY A 156 10.84 -9.11 6.00
N LYS A 157 9.86 -9.97 5.70
CA LYS A 157 9.77 -11.27 6.36
C LYS A 157 10.72 -12.23 5.65
N SER A 158 11.83 -12.60 6.32
CA SER A 158 12.62 -13.75 5.89
C SER A 158 11.77 -15.01 6.07
N THR A 159 11.16 -15.45 4.98
CA THR A 159 10.65 -16.82 4.88
C THR A 159 11.63 -17.58 4.00
N LYS A 160 11.85 -18.87 4.29
CA LYS A 160 12.80 -19.76 3.57
C LYS A 160 12.54 -19.89 2.05
N ARG A 161 11.64 -19.10 1.46
CA ARG A 161 11.31 -19.05 0.03
C ARG A 161 11.26 -17.58 -0.40
N LYS A 162 11.92 -17.28 -1.53
CA LYS A 162 12.14 -15.94 -2.13
C LYS A 162 10.85 -15.17 -2.47
N SER A 163 10.08 -14.71 -1.48
CA SER A 163 9.06 -13.68 -1.70
C SER A 163 8.95 -12.79 -0.46
N ILE A 164 9.46 -11.56 -0.59
CA ILE A 164 9.29 -10.49 0.39
C ILE A 164 7.88 -9.93 0.17
N THR A 165 6.92 -10.30 1.02
CA THR A 165 5.63 -9.57 1.09
C THR A 165 5.84 -8.35 1.97
N PRO A 166 5.81 -7.12 1.42
CA PRO A 166 5.87 -5.92 2.24
C PRO A 166 4.63 -5.89 3.13
N GLY A 167 4.82 -6.01 4.44
CA GLY A 167 3.77 -5.74 5.42
C GLY A 167 3.96 -4.33 5.95
N ILE A 168 2.91 -3.51 5.89
CA ILE A 168 2.83 -2.24 6.61
C ILE A 168 2.58 -2.57 8.08
N SER A 169 3.53 -2.27 8.97
CA SER A 169 3.26 -2.31 10.42
C SER A 169 2.89 -0.92 10.91
N LEU A 170 1.74 -0.85 11.58
CA LEU A 170 1.15 0.37 12.15
C LEU A 170 1.78 0.64 13.51
N HIS A 171 2.47 1.76 13.66
CA HIS A 171 3.16 2.07 14.91
C HIS A 171 3.01 3.55 15.27
N LYS A 172 2.41 3.81 16.44
CA LYS A 172 2.48 5.13 17.11
C LYS A 172 3.87 5.37 17.73
N SER A 173 4.62 4.28 17.96
CA SER A 173 5.98 4.29 18.46
C SER A 173 6.82 3.32 17.65
N HIS A 174 7.93 3.81 17.11
CA HIS A 174 8.82 3.05 16.26
C HIS A 174 9.42 1.85 17.01
N LYS A 175 9.54 0.71 16.32
CA LYS A 175 10.25 -0.45 16.85
C LYS A 175 11.73 -0.11 17.07
N ARG A 176 12.33 -0.72 18.10
CA ARG A 176 13.77 -0.62 18.34
C ARG A 176 14.55 -1.06 17.09
N ASN A 177 15.60 -0.32 16.77
CA ASN A 177 16.49 -0.51 15.62
C ASN A 177 15.85 -0.29 14.25
N ILE A 178 14.64 0.28 14.15
CA ILE A 178 14.10 0.61 12.83
C ILE A 178 15.03 1.57 12.09
N LYS A 179 15.08 1.44 10.77
CA LYS A 179 15.96 2.23 9.91
C LYS A 179 15.15 3.04 8.92
N PHE A 180 15.78 3.93 8.18
CA PHE A 180 15.11 4.71 7.15
C PHE A 180 16.09 5.16 6.08
N ARG A 181 15.54 5.46 4.91
CA ARG A 181 16.25 6.08 3.79
C ARG A 181 15.72 7.49 3.60
N ILE A 182 16.49 8.30 2.89
CA ILE A 182 16.10 9.65 2.55
C ILE A 182 15.95 9.74 1.04
N VAL A 183 14.87 10.38 0.59
CA VAL A 183 14.77 10.89 -0.78
C VAL A 183 15.20 12.35 -0.82
N LYS A 184 15.90 12.70 -1.88
CA LYS A 184 16.35 14.06 -2.21
C LYS A 184 15.65 14.48 -3.50
N LEU A 185 14.96 15.60 -3.41
CA LEU A 185 14.14 16.19 -4.47
C LEU A 185 14.53 17.66 -4.65
N PRO A 186 14.38 18.24 -5.85
CA PRO A 186 14.47 19.69 -6.02
C PRO A 186 13.45 20.40 -5.11
N LYS A 187 13.80 21.55 -4.55
CA LYS A 187 12.90 22.29 -3.65
C LYS A 187 11.61 22.78 -4.34
N SER A 188 11.62 22.88 -5.67
CA SER A 188 10.45 23.17 -6.50
C SER A 188 9.47 22.00 -6.63
N HIS A 189 9.86 20.78 -6.22
CA HIS A 189 8.99 19.62 -6.25
C HIS A 189 7.86 19.75 -5.22
N ILE A 190 6.62 19.61 -5.69
CA ILE A 190 5.42 19.67 -4.86
C ILE A 190 4.86 18.27 -4.71
N ASP A 191 4.81 17.77 -3.48
CA ASP A 191 4.09 16.57 -3.11
C ASP A 191 2.58 16.88 -3.11
N SER A 192 1.94 17.03 -4.27
CA SER A 192 0.47 17.09 -4.34
C SER A 192 -0.07 16.06 -5.30
N SER A 193 -0.90 15.17 -4.75
CA SER A 193 -1.67 14.20 -5.50
C SER A 193 -2.96 14.86 -5.97
N LYS A 194 -2.98 15.37 -7.21
CA LYS A 194 -4.25 15.71 -7.88
C LYS A 194 -5.00 14.46 -8.38
N ARG A 195 -4.37 13.28 -8.31
CA ARG A 195 -4.87 12.03 -8.91
C ARG A 195 -4.90 10.94 -7.86
N HIS A 196 -6.07 10.74 -7.28
CA HIS A 196 -6.35 9.65 -6.35
C HIS A 196 -7.20 8.58 -7.03
N LEU A 197 -7.08 7.35 -6.53
CA LEU A 197 -8.06 6.31 -6.82
C LEU A 197 -9.46 6.71 -6.31
N PRO A 198 -10.53 6.05 -6.80
CA PRO A 198 -11.85 6.21 -6.22
C PRO A 198 -11.81 5.92 -4.71
N SER A 199 -12.56 6.65 -3.91
CA SER A 199 -12.63 6.46 -2.45
C SER A 199 -13.31 5.15 -2.06
N GLU A 200 -14.19 4.64 -2.92
CA GLU A 200 -14.95 3.41 -2.68
C GLU A 200 -14.92 2.47 -3.89
N PHE A 201 -15.09 1.18 -3.62
CA PHE A 201 -15.31 0.16 -4.64
C PHE A 201 -16.77 0.09 -5.07
N ASP A 202 -17.01 -0.48 -6.25
CA ASP A 202 -18.37 -0.74 -6.76
C ASP A 202 -19.05 -1.85 -5.94
N ARG A 203 -19.91 -1.45 -5.00
CA ARG A 203 -20.65 -2.36 -4.10
C ARG A 203 -21.60 -3.27 -4.85
N PHE A 204 -22.20 -2.81 -5.94
CA PHE A 204 -23.18 -3.59 -6.70
C PHE A 204 -22.52 -4.72 -7.48
N GLU A 205 -21.34 -4.48 -8.06
CA GLU A 205 -20.55 -5.53 -8.72
C GLU A 205 -20.14 -6.63 -7.73
N ILE A 206 -19.75 -6.26 -6.51
CA ILE A 206 -19.44 -7.25 -5.47
C ILE A 206 -20.70 -8.03 -5.09
N LEU A 207 -21.83 -7.36 -4.84
CA LEU A 207 -23.07 -8.03 -4.46
C LEU A 207 -23.52 -9.04 -5.52
N LYS A 208 -23.55 -8.65 -6.80
CA LYS A 208 -23.90 -9.55 -7.92
C LYS A 208 -22.98 -10.77 -7.95
N ARG A 209 -21.68 -10.57 -7.77
CA ARG A 209 -20.70 -11.66 -7.74
C ARG A 209 -20.96 -12.62 -6.58
N GLU A 210 -21.21 -12.10 -5.38
CA GLU A 210 -21.45 -12.94 -4.20
C GLU A 210 -22.74 -13.75 -4.32
N ILE A 211 -23.79 -13.19 -4.94
CA ILE A 211 -25.03 -13.93 -5.26
C ILE A 211 -24.73 -15.12 -6.19
N ILE A 212 -24.00 -14.88 -7.29
CA ILE A 212 -23.65 -15.94 -8.25
C ILE A 212 -22.81 -17.03 -7.58
N ILE A 213 -21.82 -16.66 -6.78
CA ILE A 213 -20.96 -17.59 -6.05
C ILE A 213 -21.76 -18.37 -5.01
N ALA A 214 -22.65 -17.73 -4.27
CA ALA A 214 -23.52 -18.39 -3.30
C ALA A 214 -24.40 -19.45 -3.96
N ILE A 215 -24.93 -19.17 -5.15
CA ILE A 215 -25.72 -20.15 -5.91
C ILE A 215 -24.84 -21.32 -6.35
N LEU A 216 -23.69 -21.07 -6.98
CA LEU A 216 -22.86 -22.10 -7.62
C LEU A 216 -22.04 -22.95 -6.65
N ILE A 217 -21.49 -22.35 -5.60
CA ILE A 217 -20.58 -23.02 -4.64
C ILE A 217 -21.31 -23.42 -3.35
N GLY A 218 -22.40 -22.73 -3.01
CA GLY A 218 -23.14 -22.95 -1.78
C GLY A 218 -24.42 -23.74 -1.99
N ILE A 219 -25.41 -23.10 -2.60
CA ILE A 219 -26.79 -23.57 -2.67
C ILE A 219 -26.89 -24.82 -3.55
N ILE A 220 -26.46 -24.76 -4.81
CA ILE A 220 -26.57 -25.91 -5.73
C ILE A 220 -25.88 -27.16 -5.16
N PRO A 221 -24.61 -27.10 -4.70
CA PRO A 221 -23.95 -28.25 -4.06
C PRO A 221 -24.69 -28.79 -2.84
N SER A 222 -25.33 -27.93 -2.05
CA SER A 222 -26.11 -28.34 -0.88
C SER A 222 -27.34 -29.16 -1.29
N PHE A 223 -28.06 -28.74 -2.34
CA PHE A 223 -29.18 -29.51 -2.90
C PHE A 223 -28.73 -30.83 -3.55
N ILE A 224 -27.61 -30.82 -4.29
CA ILE A 224 -27.02 -32.03 -4.86
C ILE A 224 -26.66 -33.03 -3.76
N TRP A 225 -26.00 -32.57 -2.69
CA TRP A 225 -25.65 -33.42 -1.57
C TRP A 225 -26.88 -34.03 -0.89
N ALA A 226 -27.92 -33.22 -0.63
CA ALA A 226 -29.16 -33.68 -0.03
C ALA A 226 -29.91 -34.69 -0.91
N TYR A 227 -29.90 -34.52 -2.23
CA TYR A 227 -30.53 -35.46 -3.17
C TYR A 227 -29.95 -36.87 -3.06
N PHE A 228 -28.64 -37.01 -2.89
CA PHE A 228 -27.98 -38.32 -2.82
C PHE A 228 -27.89 -38.91 -1.41
N ASN A 229 -27.91 -38.08 -0.36
CA ASN A 229 -27.55 -38.52 1.00
C ASN A 229 -28.66 -38.33 2.05
N ALA A 230 -29.68 -37.52 1.79
CA ALA A 230 -30.71 -37.22 2.79
C ALA A 230 -31.88 -38.21 2.75
N SER A 231 -32.66 -38.23 3.83
CA SER A 231 -33.88 -39.04 3.90
C SER A 231 -34.94 -38.56 2.91
N PRO A 232 -35.84 -39.46 2.44
CA PRO A 232 -36.95 -39.07 1.58
C PRO A 232 -37.77 -37.93 2.18
N GLY A 233 -38.07 -36.91 1.38
CA GLY A 233 -38.83 -35.72 1.81
C GLY A 233 -37.99 -34.61 2.46
N TYR A 234 -36.70 -34.84 2.76
CA TYR A 234 -35.84 -33.85 3.42
C TYR A 234 -35.69 -32.54 2.64
N ILE A 235 -35.63 -32.59 1.30
CA ILE A 235 -35.48 -31.37 0.47
C ILE A 235 -36.69 -30.45 0.63
N VAL A 236 -37.90 -31.01 0.78
CA VAL A 236 -39.14 -30.23 0.90
C VAL A 236 -39.25 -29.62 2.30
N THR A 237 -38.98 -30.41 3.34
CA THR A 237 -39.08 -29.94 4.74
C THR A 237 -37.90 -29.05 5.13
N GLY A 238 -36.71 -29.29 4.58
CA GLY A 238 -35.45 -28.60 4.86
C GLY A 238 -35.05 -27.55 3.82
N PHE A 239 -35.94 -27.16 2.89
CA PHE A 239 -35.62 -26.28 1.76
C PHE A 239 -34.90 -24.98 2.19
N GLY A 240 -35.46 -24.28 3.18
CA GLY A 240 -34.87 -23.04 3.70
C GLY A 240 -33.50 -23.26 4.33
N ASN A 241 -33.31 -24.38 5.04
CA ASN A 241 -32.04 -24.72 5.68
C ASN A 241 -30.95 -25.04 4.63
N LEU A 242 -31.31 -25.66 3.51
CA LEU A 242 -30.39 -25.92 2.40
C LEU A 242 -29.92 -24.63 1.74
N ILE A 243 -30.82 -23.67 1.52
CA ILE A 243 -30.46 -22.35 0.99
C ILE A 243 -29.56 -21.62 1.98
N MET A 244 -29.98 -21.48 3.24
CA MET A 244 -29.21 -20.76 4.24
C MET A 244 -27.85 -21.41 4.47
N GLY A 245 -27.78 -22.74 4.59
CA GLY A 245 -26.55 -23.49 4.72
C GLY A 245 -25.61 -23.27 3.54
N GLY A 246 -26.13 -23.28 2.31
CA GLY A 246 -25.38 -22.95 1.11
C GLY A 246 -24.83 -21.51 1.12
N VAL A 247 -25.64 -20.53 1.50
CA VAL A 247 -25.19 -19.12 1.61
C VAL A 247 -24.07 -19.00 2.65
N PHE A 248 -24.23 -19.58 3.83
CA PHE A 248 -23.20 -19.56 4.87
C PHE A 248 -21.91 -20.23 4.40
N PHE A 249 -22.00 -21.42 3.79
CA PHE A 249 -20.84 -22.12 3.23
C PHE A 249 -20.11 -21.25 2.19
N SER A 250 -20.85 -20.59 1.30
CA SER A 250 -20.28 -19.64 0.35
C SER A 250 -19.55 -18.48 1.04
N LEU A 251 -20.13 -17.86 2.07
CA LEU A 251 -19.49 -16.77 2.81
C LEU A 251 -18.18 -17.25 3.47
N PHE A 252 -18.19 -18.43 4.09
CA PHE A 252 -17.00 -19.04 4.68
C PHE A 252 -15.89 -19.28 3.66
N THR A 253 -16.22 -19.87 2.50
CA THR A 253 -15.23 -20.03 1.42
C THR A 253 -14.68 -18.69 0.93
N GLY A 254 -15.46 -17.60 1.04
CA GLY A 254 -15.07 -16.23 0.67
C GLY A 254 -13.98 -15.61 1.52
N LEU A 255 -13.79 -16.10 2.74
CA LEU A 255 -12.66 -15.68 3.58
C LEU A 255 -11.32 -16.04 2.93
N ILE A 256 -11.27 -17.23 2.30
CA ILE A 256 -10.06 -17.80 1.73
C ILE A 256 -9.98 -17.49 0.23
N PHE A 257 -11.08 -17.69 -0.51
CA PHE A 257 -11.09 -17.65 -1.97
C PHE A 257 -12.27 -16.87 -2.55
N ARG A 258 -11.93 -15.95 -3.46
CA ARG A 258 -12.79 -15.41 -4.51
C ARG A 258 -11.95 -15.17 -5.77
N PRO A 259 -12.58 -15.06 -6.95
CA PRO A 259 -11.91 -14.63 -8.18
C PRO A 259 -11.15 -13.30 -8.00
N ARG A 260 -10.05 -13.13 -8.73
CA ARG A 260 -9.24 -11.92 -8.69
C ARG A 260 -10.04 -10.69 -9.11
N HIS A 261 -9.75 -9.56 -8.48
CA HIS A 261 -10.28 -8.26 -8.84
C HIS A 261 -9.47 -7.63 -9.99
N SER A 262 -10.07 -6.64 -10.64
CA SER A 262 -9.39 -5.84 -11.65
C SER A 262 -8.24 -5.02 -11.04
N THR A 263 -7.20 -4.80 -11.83
CA THR A 263 -6.15 -3.80 -11.52
C THR A 263 -6.59 -2.44 -12.03
N LEU A 264 -6.32 -1.39 -11.27
CA LEU A 264 -6.63 -0.01 -11.64
C LEU A 264 -5.41 0.69 -12.24
N GLU A 265 -5.60 1.43 -13.32
CA GLU A 265 -4.56 2.28 -13.90
C GLU A 265 -5.09 3.68 -14.18
N VAL A 266 -4.22 4.69 -14.09
CA VAL A 266 -4.56 6.08 -14.39
C VAL A 266 -3.95 6.47 -15.73
N THR A 267 -4.77 6.64 -16.76
CA THR A 267 -4.35 7.03 -18.10
C THR A 267 -4.97 8.36 -18.45
N GLU A 268 -4.17 9.39 -18.74
CA GLU A 268 -4.63 10.65 -19.37
C GLU A 268 -5.95 11.21 -18.80
N ASN A 269 -6.07 11.29 -17.46
CA ASN A 269 -7.27 11.74 -16.73
C ASN A 269 -8.43 10.74 -16.65
N LYS A 270 -8.21 9.45 -16.88
CA LYS A 270 -9.19 8.39 -16.68
C LYS A 270 -8.63 7.32 -15.75
N ILE A 271 -9.46 6.83 -14.84
CA ILE A 271 -9.15 5.60 -14.11
C ILE A 271 -9.78 4.45 -14.88
N ILE A 272 -8.95 3.54 -15.34
CA ILE A 272 -9.36 2.35 -16.06
C ILE A 272 -9.25 1.11 -15.18
N SER A 273 -10.22 0.21 -15.34
CA SER A 273 -10.25 -1.10 -14.71
C SER A 273 -9.84 -2.15 -15.72
N ILE A 274 -8.76 -2.87 -15.41
CA ILE A 274 -8.24 -3.96 -16.25
C ILE A 274 -8.59 -5.29 -15.58
N SER A 275 -9.51 -6.03 -16.20
CA SER A 275 -9.96 -7.32 -15.68
C SER A 275 -8.88 -8.39 -15.90
N PRO A 276 -8.61 -9.26 -14.91
CA PRO A 276 -7.75 -10.43 -15.12
C PRO A 276 -8.37 -11.50 -16.03
N TYR A 277 -9.68 -11.40 -16.32
CA TYR A 277 -10.44 -12.42 -17.06
C TYR A 277 -10.99 -11.94 -18.40
N ARG A 278 -11.01 -10.63 -18.66
CA ARG A 278 -11.55 -10.04 -19.89
C ARG A 278 -10.52 -9.12 -20.52
N LYS A 279 -10.44 -9.12 -21.86
CA LYS A 279 -9.64 -8.14 -22.62
C LYS A 279 -10.23 -6.72 -22.60
N GLN A 280 -11.48 -6.57 -22.16
CA GLN A 280 -12.16 -5.28 -22.15
C GLN A 280 -11.70 -4.42 -20.96
N ILE A 281 -11.38 -3.17 -21.26
CA ILE A 281 -11.04 -2.12 -20.30
C ILE A 281 -12.32 -1.36 -19.95
N LYS A 282 -12.63 -1.20 -18.66
CA LYS A 282 -13.78 -0.41 -18.20
C LYS A 282 -13.29 0.90 -17.60
N THR A 283 -13.73 2.04 -18.12
CA THR A 283 -13.51 3.35 -17.49
C THR A 283 -14.36 3.47 -16.23
N ILE A 284 -13.74 3.82 -15.09
CA ILE A 284 -14.41 3.97 -13.79
C ILE A 284 -14.67 5.43 -13.47
N ILE A 285 -13.68 6.30 -13.69
CA ILE A 285 -13.78 7.75 -13.49
C ILE A 285 -13.19 8.43 -14.71
N SER A 286 -13.89 9.44 -15.24
CA SER A 286 -13.30 10.44 -16.13
C SER A 286 -13.10 11.71 -15.31
N PHE A 287 -11.87 12.21 -15.20
CA PHE A 287 -11.58 13.53 -14.64
C PHE A 287 -11.79 14.63 -15.71
N GLU A 288 -12.57 14.38 -16.76
CA GLU A 288 -12.94 15.36 -17.80
C GLU A 288 -14.08 16.31 -17.36
N ASP A 289 -14.71 16.08 -16.20
CA ASP A 289 -15.86 16.89 -15.74
C ASP A 289 -15.53 17.86 -14.58
N GLU A 290 -14.26 18.15 -14.31
CA GLU A 290 -13.88 19.29 -13.44
C GLU A 290 -13.33 20.46 -14.28
N HIS A 291 -14.30 21.24 -14.80
CA HIS A 291 -14.30 22.67 -15.13
C HIS A 291 -14.14 23.15 -16.59
N PRO A 292 -14.84 24.27 -16.93
CA PRO A 292 -15.49 25.25 -16.04
C PRO A 292 -16.97 24.97 -15.73
#